data_AF-A0ABC8KRX1-F1
#
_entry.id   AF-A0ABC8KRX1-F1
#
_cell.length_a   1.000
_cell.length_b   1.000
_cell.length_c   1.000
_cell.angle_alpha   90.00
_cell.angle_beta   90.00
_cell.angle_gamma   90.00
#
_symmetry.space_group_name_H-M   'P 1'
#
loop_
_entity.id
_entity.type
_entity.pdbx_description
1 polymer ?
#
loop_
_entity_poly.entity_id
_entity_poly.type
_entity_poly.pdbx_seq_one_letter_code
_entity_poly.pdbx_strand_id
1 'polypeptide(L)'
;IRLNHETEFVTGISGEMTGGSITSLTFHTNLRAYEAFHLKINRGEKARPSEKIEFHSGILDRSEFESFFGFADEDHLLTINFYVRHIFSDVKTIKMENE
;
A
#
# COMPACT_ATOMS: atom_id res chain seq x y z
N ILE A 1 -0.28 -2.14 -14.37
CA ILE A 1 0.63 -3.22 -13.90
C ILE A 1 -0.24 -4.40 -13.49
N ARG A 2 0.16 -5.63 -13.82
CA ARG A 2 -0.56 -6.84 -13.41
C ARG A 2 0.39 -7.69 -12.57
N LEU A 3 0.00 -7.98 -11.33
CA LEU A 3 0.77 -8.84 -10.44
C LEU A 3 0.61 -10.31 -10.84
N ASN A 4 1.62 -11.12 -10.59
CA ASN A 4 1.45 -12.57 -10.65
C ASN A 4 0.76 -13.06 -9.37
N HIS A 5 -0.57 -13.21 -9.43
CA HIS A 5 -1.40 -13.57 -8.27
C HIS A 5 -1.02 -14.88 -7.56
N GLU A 6 -0.22 -15.77 -8.17
CA GLU A 6 0.24 -17.00 -7.52
C GLU A 6 1.47 -16.78 -6.63
N THR A 7 2.27 -15.75 -6.89
CA THR A 7 3.59 -15.56 -6.26
C THR A 7 3.82 -14.16 -5.71
N GLU A 8 2.99 -13.19 -6.10
CA GLU A 8 3.18 -11.77 -5.83
C GLU A 8 1.89 -11.16 -5.29
N PHE A 9 1.98 -10.61 -4.08
CA PHE A 9 0.86 -10.01 -3.36
C PHE A 9 1.27 -8.71 -2.68
N VAL A 10 0.30 -7.81 -2.49
CA VAL A 10 0.52 -6.49 -1.88
C VAL A 10 0.80 -6.66 -0.38
N THR A 11 1.85 -6.00 0.11
CA THR A 11 2.30 -5.99 1.51
C THR A 11 2.29 -4.59 2.14
N GLY A 12 2.01 -3.56 1.35
CA GLY A 12 2.01 -2.18 1.81
C GLY A 12 1.70 -1.18 0.71
N ILE A 13 1.47 0.07 1.11
CA ILE A 13 1.36 1.21 0.18
C ILE A 13 2.17 2.39 0.71
N SER A 14 2.79 3.16 -0.18
CA SER A 14 3.39 4.44 0.17
C SER A 14 3.10 5.48 -0.90
N GLY A 15 3.34 6.75 -0.61
CA GLY A 15 3.04 7.82 -1.52
C GLY A 15 3.37 9.20 -0.98
N GLU A 16 2.96 10.20 -1.74
CA GLU A 16 3.06 11.60 -1.38
C GLU A 16 1.66 12.20 -1.42
N MET A 17 1.38 13.11 -0.48
CA MET A 17 0.21 13.96 -0.48
C MET A 17 0.60 15.40 -0.68
N THR A 18 -0.25 16.17 -1.34
CA THR A 18 -0.12 17.63 -1.30
C THR A 18 -1.44 18.33 -1.50
N GLY A 19 -1.68 19.38 -0.72
CA GLY A 19 -2.93 20.13 -0.79
C GLY A 19 -4.16 19.28 -0.39
N GLY A 20 -3.95 18.18 0.34
CA GLY A 20 -5.01 17.25 0.74
C GLY A 20 -5.27 16.10 -0.24
N SER A 21 -4.56 16.05 -1.37
CA SER A 21 -4.73 15.00 -2.39
C SER A 21 -3.51 14.10 -2.47
N ILE A 22 -3.71 12.84 -2.82
CA ILE A 22 -2.62 11.89 -3.09
C ILE A 22 -2.01 12.21 -4.45
N THR A 23 -0.72 12.54 -4.45
CA THR A 23 0.04 12.92 -5.65
C THR A 23 0.98 11.83 -6.13
N SER A 24 1.33 10.86 -5.30
CA SER A 24 1.97 9.63 -5.76
C SER A 24 1.48 8.44 -4.97
N LEU A 25 1.50 7.27 -5.60
CA LEU A 25 1.14 6.00 -4.98
C LEU A 25 2.09 4.91 -5.46
N THR A 26 2.63 4.16 -4.52
CA THR A 26 3.49 3.02 -4.72
C THR A 26 2.91 1.82 -3.98
N PHE A 27 2.73 0.71 -4.67
CA PHE A 27 2.36 -0.57 -4.06
C PHE A 27 3.63 -1.34 -3.70
N HIS A 28 3.76 -1.71 -2.44
CA HIS A 28 4.79 -2.64 -1.99
C HIS A 28 4.22 -4.05 -2.09
N THR A 29 5.01 -4.96 -2.63
CA THR A 29 4.71 -6.40 -2.68
C THR A 29 5.79 -7.18 -1.96
N ASN A 30 5.55 -8.47 -1.74
CA ASN A 30 6.56 -9.39 -1.22
C ASN A 30 7.81 -9.52 -2.13
N LEU A 31 7.74 -9.11 -3.40
CA LEU A 31 8.87 -9.22 -4.35
C LEU A 31 9.52 -7.87 -4.69
N ARG A 32 8.74 -6.80 -4.77
CA ARG A 32 9.19 -5.48 -5.24
C ARG A 32 8.21 -4.35 -4.90
N ALA A 33 8.65 -3.11 -5.12
CA ALA A 33 7.80 -1.94 -5.09
C ALA A 33 7.44 -1.48 -6.51
N TYR A 34 6.21 -1.00 -6.69
CA TYR A 34 5.70 -0.48 -7.95
C TYR A 34 5.09 0.91 -7.78
N GLU A 35 5.69 1.90 -8.42
CA GLU A 35 5.06 3.21 -8.54
C GLU A 35 3.87 3.11 -9.51
N ALA A 36 2.66 3.27 -8.99
CA ALA A 36 1.43 3.24 -9.76
C ALA A 36 1.23 4.54 -10.54
N PHE A 37 1.47 5.67 -9.85
CA PHE A 37 1.51 6.98 -10.46
C PHE A 37 2.32 7.96 -9.62
N HIS A 38 2.83 9.00 -10.29
CA HIS A 38 3.49 10.13 -9.67
C HIS A 38 3.15 11.41 -10.44
N LEU A 39 2.29 12.24 -9.87
CA LEU A 39 1.89 13.51 -10.44
C LEU A 39 2.98 14.54 -10.22
N LYS A 40 3.64 14.95 -11.32
CA LYS A 40 4.58 16.06 -11.30
C LYS A 40 3.81 17.37 -11.28
N ILE A 41 3.50 17.86 -10.09
CA ILE A 41 2.84 19.16 -9.93
C ILE A 41 3.92 20.24 -9.97
N ASN A 42 3.97 21.00 -11.05
CA ASN A 42 4.81 22.20 -11.17
C ASN A 42 4.28 23.27 -10.23
N ARG A 43 4.75 23.22 -8.99
CA ARG A 43 4.48 24.22 -7.98
C ARG A 43 5.54 25.31 -8.06
N GLY A 44 5.11 26.54 -8.26
CA GLY A 44 6.02 27.70 -8.15
C GLY A 44 6.71 27.73 -6.78
N GLU A 45 7.79 28.52 -6.67
CA GLU A 45 8.77 28.52 -5.56
C GLU A 45 8.21 28.65 -4.13
N LYS A 46 6.93 29.02 -3.96
CA LYS A 46 6.28 29.26 -2.65
C LYS A 46 5.36 28.14 -2.16
N ALA A 47 5.24 27.03 -2.89
CA ALA A 47 4.30 25.99 -2.47
C ALA A 47 4.84 25.16 -1.31
N ARG A 48 3.92 24.68 -0.46
CA ARG A 48 4.26 23.75 0.62
C ARG A 48 4.86 22.46 0.04
N PRO A 49 5.90 21.89 0.66
CA PRO A 49 6.48 20.62 0.24
C PRO A 49 5.43 19.50 0.33
N SER A 50 5.58 18.46 -0.49
CA SER A 50 4.73 17.27 -0.41
C SER A 50 4.97 16.55 0.92
N GLU A 51 3.87 16.10 1.53
CA GLU A 51 3.92 15.25 2.71
C GLU A 51 4.11 13.81 2.24
N LYS A 52 5.25 13.21 2.59
CA LYS A 52 5.46 11.78 2.34
C LYS A 52 4.64 10.98 3.33
N ILE A 53 3.82 10.09 2.81
CA ILE A 53 3.00 9.19 3.61
C ILE A 53 3.37 7.78 3.24
N GLU A 54 3.83 7.04 4.23
CA GLU A 54 4.23 5.66 4.05
C GLU A 54 3.44 4.79 5.02
N PHE A 55 2.59 3.93 4.47
CA PHE A 55 1.83 2.94 5.20
C PHE A 55 2.40 1.56 4.89
N HIS A 56 3.46 1.24 5.62
CA HIS A 56 3.85 -0.15 5.80
C HIS A 56 2.82 -0.78 6.73
N SER A 57 1.86 -1.53 6.19
CA SER A 57 0.94 -2.27 7.07
C SER A 57 1.64 -3.33 7.89
N GLY A 58 2.92 -3.61 7.61
CA GLY A 58 3.66 -4.70 8.19
C GLY A 58 2.81 -5.94 8.07
N ILE A 59 2.41 -6.32 6.85
CA ILE A 59 1.77 -7.63 6.62
C ILE A 59 2.77 -8.66 7.14
N LEU A 60 2.60 -9.04 8.40
CA LEU A 60 3.40 -10.01 9.12
C LEU A 60 3.22 -11.35 8.41
N ASP A 61 4.22 -12.23 8.51
CA ASP A 61 4.09 -13.61 8.07
C ASP A 61 2.74 -14.15 8.58
N ARG A 62 1.81 -14.50 7.67
CA ARG A 62 0.41 -14.94 7.88
C ARG A 62 -0.70 -13.90 7.68
N SER A 63 -0.46 -12.88 6.89
CA SER A 63 -1.51 -11.94 6.50
C SER A 63 -1.57 -11.81 4.98
N GLU A 64 -2.78 -11.78 4.43
CA GLU A 64 -3.03 -11.66 2.99
C GLU A 64 -3.80 -10.37 2.70
N PHE A 65 -3.38 -9.68 1.64
CA PHE A 65 -4.15 -8.56 1.10
C PHE A 65 -5.53 -9.05 0.63
N GLU A 66 -6.59 -8.35 1.03
CA GLU A 66 -7.96 -8.69 0.65
C GLU A 66 -8.54 -7.70 -0.35
N SER A 67 -8.59 -6.41 0.02
CA SER A 67 -9.17 -5.37 -0.84
C SER A 67 -8.71 -3.97 -0.45
N PHE A 68 -8.92 -3.00 -1.34
CA PHE A 68 -8.71 -1.58 -1.07
C PHE A 68 -10.00 -0.88 -0.65
N PHE A 69 -9.86 0.17 0.16
CA PHE A 69 -10.93 1.10 0.46
C PHE A 69 -10.38 2.52 0.56
N GLY A 70 -11.25 3.52 0.41
CA GLY A 70 -10.81 4.90 0.41
C GLY A 70 -11.91 5.86 -0.01
N PHE A 71 -11.50 7.10 -0.22
CA PHE A 71 -12.39 8.19 -0.61
C PHE A 71 -11.74 8.97 -1.75
N ALA A 72 -12.53 9.24 -2.78
CA ALA A 72 -12.19 10.09 -3.90
C ALA A 72 -13.30 11.12 -4.11
N ASP A 73 -12.92 12.30 -4.57
CA ASP A 73 -13.85 13.28 -5.12
C ASP A 73 -13.89 13.15 -6.67
N GLU A 74 -14.46 14.14 -7.35
CA GLU A 74 -14.59 14.12 -8.81
C GLU A 74 -13.24 14.09 -9.54
N ASP A 75 -12.18 14.63 -8.92
CA ASP A 75 -10.90 14.91 -9.57
C ASP A 75 -9.71 14.21 -8.88
N HIS A 76 -9.84 13.81 -7.60
CA HIS A 76 -8.71 13.41 -6.75
C HIS A 76 -9.01 12.18 -5.90
N LEU A 77 -7.99 11.33 -5.75
CA LEU A 77 -7.94 10.35 -4.68
C LEU A 77 -7.46 11.04 -3.39
N LEU A 78 -8.33 11.08 -2.38
CA LEU A 78 -8.06 11.79 -1.12
C LEU A 78 -7.52 10.85 -0.05
N THR A 79 -8.07 9.63 0.02
CA THR A 79 -7.59 8.59 0.93
C THR A 79 -7.58 7.23 0.24
N ILE A 80 -6.62 6.39 0.61
CA ILE A 80 -6.53 4.99 0.20
C ILE A 80 -5.92 4.18 1.34
N ASN A 81 -6.53 3.03 1.59
CA ASN A 81 -6.15 2.06 2.60
C ASN A 81 -6.49 0.66 2.05
N PHE A 82 -6.15 -0.38 2.81
CA PHE A 82 -6.49 -1.75 2.45
C PHE A 82 -6.84 -2.60 3.66
N TYR A 83 -7.67 -3.60 3.41
CA TYR A 83 -7.96 -4.66 4.34
C TYR A 83 -6.94 -5.79 4.20
N VAL A 84 -6.59 -6.32 5.36
CA VAL A 84 -5.69 -7.46 5.50
C VAL A 84 -6.44 -8.56 6.24
N ARG A 85 -6.42 -9.76 5.69
CA ARG A 85 -6.98 -10.94 6.32
C ARG A 85 -5.87 -11.77 6.96
N HIS A 86 -6.06 -12.15 8.21
CA HIS A 86 -5.14 -13.07 8.88
C HIS A 86 -5.37 -14.51 8.40
N ILE A 87 -4.31 -15.19 7.99
CA ILE A 87 -4.33 -16.61 7.68
C ILE A 87 -3.90 -17.37 8.92
N PHE A 88 -4.85 -17.99 9.61
CA PHE A 88 -4.49 -18.88 10.70
C PHE A 88 -3.94 -20.17 10.11
N SER A 89 -2.66 -20.46 10.36
CA SER A 89 -2.13 -21.80 10.17
C SER A 89 -2.94 -22.76 11.04
N ASP A 90 -3.31 -23.93 10.51
CA ASP A 90 -3.93 -24.98 11.30
C ASP A 90 -3.08 -25.23 12.56
N VAL A 91 -3.74 -25.40 13.71
CA VAL A 91 -3.10 -25.58 15.04
C VAL A 91 -2.03 -26.68 15.05
N LYS A 92 -2.06 -27.61 14.09
CA LYS A 92 -1.06 -28.66 13.91
C LYS A 92 0.30 -28.16 13.43
N THR A 93 0.38 -27.05 12.69
CA THR A 93 1.64 -26.53 12.12
C THR A 93 2.43 -25.68 13.13
N ILE A 94 1.74 -25.05 14.10
CA ILE A 94 2.37 -24.23 15.16
C ILE A 94 3.30 -25.05 16.06
N LYS A 95 3.07 -26.37 16.17
CA LYS A 95 3.93 -27.25 16.97
C LYS A 95 5.28 -27.57 16.34
N MET A 96 5.48 -27.34 15.04
CA MET A 96 6.75 -27.64 14.36
C MET A 96 7.69 -26.43 14.22
N GLU A 97 7.23 -25.21 14.52
CA GLU A 97 8.06 -24.00 14.46
C GLU A 97 8.77 -23.68 15.79
N ASN A 98 8.44 -24.42 16.86
CA ASN A 98 9.03 -24.28 18.20
C ASN A 98 9.93 -25.46 18.60
N GLU A 99 10.34 -26.29 17.64
CA GLU A 99 11.40 -27.31 17.79
C GLU A 99 12.64 -26.91 16.97
#